data_AF-A0A832J6P8-F1
#
_entry.id   AF-A0A832J6P8-F1
#
_cell.length_a   1.000
_cell.length_b   1.000
_cell.length_c   1.000
_cell.angle_alpha   90.00
_cell.angle_beta   90.00
_cell.angle_gamma   90.00
#
_symmetry.space_group_name_H-M   'P 1'
#
loop_
_entity.id
_entity.type
_entity.pdbx_description
1 polymer ?
#
loop_
_entity_poly.entity_id
_entity_poly.type
_entity_poly.pdbx_seq_one_letter_code
_entity_poly.pdbx_strand_id
1 'polypeptide(L)'
;MEPIDIGLVVSGGMLVLVVLGMRVAFAAGLAGLTGLIWIFWAKFGYAPDKFAKALTVSVKIAGQVPHSKISTQALSLIPTFILIGYLAYYAGLTKALFEAAKRWVGWLPGGMAVAT
;
A
#
# COMPACT_ATOMS: atom_id res chain seq x y z
N MET A 1 4.16 32.42 -0.82
CA MET A 1 4.34 31.21 0.00
C MET A 1 5.04 30.20 -0.85
N GLU A 2 6.29 29.87 -0.52
CA GLU A 2 6.96 28.75 -1.15
C GLU A 2 6.24 27.45 -0.76
N PRO A 3 6.34 26.38 -1.58
CA PRO A 3 5.78 25.08 -1.22
C PRO A 3 6.27 24.56 0.14
N ILE A 4 7.47 24.97 0.57
CA ILE A 4 8.09 24.59 1.84
C ILE A 4 7.35 25.21 3.05
N ASP A 5 6.92 26.46 2.95
CA ASP A 5 6.21 27.17 4.02
C ASP A 5 4.84 26.54 4.28
N ILE A 6 4.13 26.22 3.19
CA ILE A 6 2.83 25.53 3.23
C ILE A 6 3.00 24.15 3.87
N GLY A 7 4.08 23.43 3.50
CA GLY A 7 4.41 22.13 4.08
C GLY A 7 4.65 22.19 5.59
N LEU A 8 5.36 23.21 6.08
CA LEU A 8 5.61 23.42 7.51
C LEU A 8 4.33 23.70 8.29
N VAL A 9 3.46 24.59 7.78
CA VAL A 9 2.18 24.93 8.43
C VAL A 9 1.24 23.73 8.49
N VAL A 10 1.11 22.98 7.39
CA VAL A 10 0.23 21.81 7.32
C VAL A 10 0.73 20.68 8.22
N SER A 11 2.04 20.44 8.25
CA SER A 11 2.65 19.42 9.13
C SER A 11 2.52 19.79 10.60
N GLY A 12 2.70 21.08 10.95
CA GLY A 12 2.45 21.58 12.29
C GLY A 12 0.99 21.42 12.71
N GLY A 13 0.05 21.76 11.82
CA GLY A 13 -1.38 21.56 12.05
C GLY A 13 -1.76 20.09 12.25
N MET A 14 -1.17 19.17 11.48
CA MET A 14 -1.33 17.74 11.67
C MET A 14 -0.87 17.29 13.06
N LEU A 15 0.29 17.75 13.52
CA LEU A 15 0.81 17.40 14.85
C LEU A 15 -0.10 17.90 15.97
N VAL A 16 -0.61 19.13 15.87
CA VAL A 16 -1.58 19.68 16.84
C VAL A 16 -2.85 18.82 16.90
N LEU A 17 -3.38 18.42 15.75
CA LEU A 17 -4.56 17.57 15.65
C LEU A 17 -4.35 16.18 16.28
N VAL A 18 -3.16 15.61 16.13
CA VAL A 18 -2.79 14.34 16.79
C VAL A 18 -2.69 14.51 18.30
N VAL A 19 -2.06 15.59 18.77
CA VAL A 19 -1.90 15.88 20.22
C VAL A 19 -3.24 16.14 20.90
N LEU A 20 -4.20 16.76 20.19
CA LEU A 20 -5.57 16.97 20.66
C LEU A 20 -6.41 15.66 20.75
N GLY A 21 -5.82 14.51 20.43
CA GLY A 21 -6.45 13.20 20.61
C GLY A 21 -7.24 12.69 19.40
N MET A 22 -7.14 13.33 18.23
CA MET A 22 -7.73 12.78 17.01
C MET A 22 -6.92 11.58 16.52
N ARG A 23 -7.59 10.53 16.03
CA ARG A 23 -6.90 9.37 15.43
C ARG A 23 -6.01 9.83 14.28
N VAL A 24 -4.76 9.33 14.27
CA VAL A 24 -3.73 9.69 13.30
C VAL A 24 -4.20 9.54 11.85
N ALA A 25 -5.03 8.54 11.53
CA ALA A 25 -5.60 8.35 10.21
C ALA A 25 -6.45 9.55 9.73
N PHE A 26 -7.29 10.11 10.60
CA PHE A 26 -8.10 11.29 10.28
C PHE A 26 -7.25 12.56 10.26
N ALA A 27 -6.30 12.69 11.18
CA ALA A 27 -5.37 13.83 11.20
C ALA A 27 -4.53 13.90 9.93
N ALA A 28 -3.91 12.79 9.53
CA ALA A 28 -3.11 12.70 8.32
C ALA A 28 -3.95 12.83 7.05
N GLY A 29 -5.16 12.27 7.03
CA GLY A 29 -6.08 12.38 5.89
C GLY A 29 -6.56 13.82 5.66
N LEU A 30 -6.98 14.51 6.72
CA LEU A 30 -7.44 15.90 6.63
C LEU A 30 -6.28 16.85 6.31
N ALA A 31 -5.13 16.70 6.98
CA ALA A 31 -3.95 17.53 6.71
C ALA A 31 -3.39 17.30 5.30
N GLY A 32 -3.38 16.05 4.82
CA GLY A 32 -2.96 15.74 3.45
C GLY A 32 -3.88 16.35 2.40
N LEU A 33 -5.19 16.29 2.61
CA LEU A 33 -6.18 16.84 1.68
C LEU A 33 -6.15 18.37 1.66
N THR A 34 -6.07 19.02 2.82
CA THR A 34 -5.92 20.49 2.91
C THR A 34 -4.58 20.98 2.37
N GLY A 35 -3.49 20.24 2.60
CA GLY A 35 -2.17 20.54 2.05
C GLY A 35 -2.11 20.43 0.52
N LEU A 36 -2.73 19.39 -0.06
CA LEU A 36 -2.85 19.26 -1.52
C LEU A 36 -3.63 20.43 -2.12
N ILE A 37 -4.77 20.79 -1.52
CA ILE A 37 -5.58 21.94 -1.98
C ILE A 37 -4.74 23.23 -1.92
N TRP A 38 -4.00 23.45 -0.84
CA TRP A 38 -3.21 24.67 -0.66
C TRP A 38 -2.03 24.73 -1.64
N ILE A 39 -1.31 23.63 -1.85
CA ILE A 39 -0.19 23.58 -2.82
C ILE A 39 -0.68 23.83 -4.24
N PHE A 40 -1.78 23.19 -4.66
CA PHE A 40 -2.34 23.42 -5.99
C PHE A 40 -2.91 24.84 -6.14
N TRP A 41 -3.53 25.39 -5.10
CA TRP A 41 -4.04 26.76 -5.11
C TRP A 41 -2.92 27.81 -5.17
N ALA A 42 -1.80 27.56 -4.48
CA ALA A 42 -0.59 28.37 -4.55
C ALA A 42 0.06 28.33 -5.95
N LYS A 43 0.09 27.14 -6.59
CA LYS A 43 0.56 26.99 -7.99
C LYS A 43 -0.32 27.71 -9.02
N PHE A 44 -1.61 27.93 -8.72
CA PHE A 44 -2.54 28.64 -9.60
C PHE A 44 -2.57 30.17 -9.38
N GLY A 45 -1.73 30.71 -8.48
CA GLY A 45 -1.58 32.15 -8.28
C GLY A 45 -2.70 32.82 -7.50
N TYR A 46 -3.34 32.11 -6.56
CA TYR A 46 -4.41 32.66 -5.68
C TYR A 46 -5.62 33.27 -6.41
N ALA A 47 -5.91 32.85 -7.64
CA ALA A 47 -7.14 33.27 -8.33
C ALA A 47 -8.38 32.53 -7.75
N PRO A 48 -9.44 33.25 -7.32
CA PRO A 48 -10.65 32.65 -6.74
C PRO A 48 -11.38 31.72 -7.73
N ASP A 49 -11.33 32.00 -9.04
CA ASP A 49 -11.93 31.17 -10.09
C ASP A 49 -11.25 29.79 -10.26
N LYS A 50 -10.01 29.64 -9.79
CA LYS A 50 -9.23 28.39 -9.93
C LYS A 50 -9.22 27.56 -8.65
N PHE A 51 -9.88 28.01 -7.58
CA PHE A 51 -10.06 27.23 -6.36
C PHE A 51 -10.87 25.95 -6.60
N ALA A 52 -11.96 26.05 -7.39
CA ALA A 52 -12.73 24.87 -7.80
C ALA A 52 -11.88 23.88 -8.63
N LYS A 53 -10.94 24.39 -9.44
CA LYS A 53 -9.99 23.56 -10.20
C LYS A 53 -8.92 22.93 -9.31
N ALA A 54 -8.41 23.66 -8.31
CA ALA A 54 -7.48 23.13 -7.33
C ALA A 54 -8.11 22.04 -6.44
N LEU A 55 -9.38 22.22 -6.04
CA LEU A 55 -10.15 21.23 -5.29
C LEU A 55 -10.37 19.96 -6.12
N THR A 56 -10.82 20.09 -7.37
CA THR A 56 -11.05 18.94 -8.26
C THR A 56 -9.78 18.17 -8.59
N VAL A 57 -8.64 18.86 -8.79
CA VAL A 57 -7.34 18.20 -9.00
C VAL A 57 -6.88 17.50 -7.72
N SER A 58 -7.00 18.14 -6.56
CA SER A 58 -6.59 17.55 -5.27
C SER A 58 -7.40 16.31 -4.93
N VAL A 59 -8.72 16.34 -5.15
CA VAL A 59 -9.60 15.16 -4.95
C VAL A 59 -9.25 14.03 -5.92
N LYS A 60 -8.93 14.34 -7.18
CA LYS A 60 -8.47 13.32 -8.15
C LYS A 60 -7.17 12.64 -7.71
N ILE A 61 -6.18 13.43 -7.27
CA ILE A 61 -4.92 12.89 -6.76
C ILE A 61 -5.14 12.07 -5.49
N ALA A 62 -5.98 12.57 -4.56
CA ALA A 62 -6.33 11.84 -3.34
C ALA A 62 -7.02 10.49 -3.63
N GLY A 63 -7.85 10.40 -4.68
CA GLY A 63 -8.46 9.13 -5.11
C GLY A 63 -7.51 8.19 -5.86
N GLN A 64 -6.52 8.72 -6.57
CA GLN A 64 -5.51 7.91 -7.26
C GLN A 64 -4.58 7.19 -6.29
N VAL A 65 -4.23 7.80 -5.16
CA VAL A 65 -3.27 7.19 -4.21
C VAL A 65 -3.75 5.83 -3.67
N PRO A 66 -4.99 5.68 -3.13
CA PRO A 66 -5.52 4.38 -2.73
C PRO A 66 -5.66 3.41 -3.91
N HIS A 67 -6.13 3.90 -5.07
CA HIS A 67 -6.28 3.08 -6.26
C HIS A 67 -4.94 2.46 -6.70
N SER A 68 -3.86 3.24 -6.73
CA SER A 68 -2.52 2.75 -7.07
C SER A 68 -1.98 1.74 -6.05
N LYS A 69 -2.36 1.85 -4.76
CA LYS A 69 -1.95 0.90 -3.72
C LYS A 69 -2.70 -0.43 -3.80
N ILE A 70 -3.99 -0.40 -4.15
CA ILE A 70 -4.81 -1.61 -4.32
C ILE A 70 -4.48 -2.31 -5.64
N SER A 71 -4.22 -1.54 -6.70
CA SER A 71 -3.84 -2.06 -8.02
C SER A 71 -2.39 -2.57 -8.08
N THR A 72 -1.62 -2.50 -6.99
CA THR A 72 -0.26 -3.03 -6.96
C THR A 72 -0.32 -4.56 -7.03
N GLN A 73 0.32 -5.14 -8.04
CA GLN A 73 0.37 -6.58 -8.34
C GLN A 73 0.71 -7.44 -7.11
N ALA A 74 1.47 -6.89 -6.15
CA ALA A 74 1.84 -7.56 -4.91
C ALA A 74 0.64 -8.01 -4.06
N LEU A 75 -0.48 -7.26 -4.03
CA LEU A 75 -1.67 -7.69 -3.28
C LEU A 75 -2.41 -8.86 -3.96
N SER A 76 -2.29 -9.00 -5.28
CA SER A 76 -2.88 -10.12 -6.03
C SER A 76 -2.05 -11.41 -5.91
N LEU A 77 -0.78 -11.32 -5.49
CA LEU A 77 0.08 -12.50 -5.30
C LEU A 77 -0.46 -13.45 -4.23
N ILE A 78 -1.04 -12.95 -3.13
CA ILE A 78 -1.53 -13.81 -2.04
C ILE A 78 -2.72 -14.67 -2.53
N PRO A 79 -3.80 -14.12 -3.11
CA PRO A 79 -4.88 -14.94 -3.66
C PRO A 79 -4.43 -15.88 -4.77
N THR A 80 -3.56 -15.42 -5.66
CA THR A 80 -3.05 -16.25 -6.77
C THR A 80 -2.20 -17.42 -6.27
N PHE A 81 -1.36 -17.19 -5.26
CA PHE A 81 -0.56 -18.25 -4.63
C PHE A 81 -1.45 -19.30 -3.95
N ILE A 82 -2.48 -18.86 -3.24
CA ILE A 82 -3.47 -19.77 -2.62
C ILE A 82 -4.21 -20.57 -3.69
N LEU A 83 -4.61 -19.93 -4.79
CA LEU A 83 -5.30 -20.58 -5.90
C LEU A 83 -4.43 -21.67 -6.57
N ILE A 84 -3.16 -21.36 -6.83
CA ILE A 84 -2.21 -22.34 -7.37
C ILE A 84 -2.04 -23.51 -6.41
N GLY A 85 -1.91 -23.23 -5.10
CA GLY A 85 -1.84 -24.26 -4.06
C GLY A 85 -3.08 -25.16 -4.02
N TYR A 86 -4.27 -24.56 -4.08
CA TYR A 86 -5.55 -25.28 -4.11
C TYR A 86 -5.67 -26.19 -5.33
N LEU A 87 -5.33 -25.68 -6.52
CA LEU A 87 -5.32 -26.47 -7.75
C LEU A 87 -4.30 -27.61 -7.69
N ALA A 88 -3.07 -27.34 -7.21
CA ALA A 88 -2.04 -28.36 -7.06
C ALA A 88 -2.40 -29.44 -6.03
N TYR A 89 -3.15 -29.08 -4.98
CA TYR A 89 -3.66 -30.02 -3.99
C TYR A 89 -4.74 -30.93 -4.58
N TYR A 90 -5.76 -30.36 -5.24
CA TYR A 90 -6.85 -31.15 -5.83
C TYR A 90 -6.43 -31.95 -7.06
N ALA A 91 -5.45 -31.48 -7.84
CA ALA A 91 -4.87 -32.23 -8.95
C ALA A 91 -3.97 -33.40 -8.48
N GLY A 92 -3.76 -33.56 -7.17
CA GLY A 92 -2.88 -34.61 -6.62
C GLY A 92 -1.39 -34.39 -6.92
N LEU A 93 -1.02 -33.23 -7.48
CA LEU A 93 0.34 -32.91 -7.89
C LEU A 93 1.29 -32.91 -6.70
N THR A 94 0.81 -32.44 -5.55
CA THR A 94 1.54 -32.48 -4.26
C THR A 94 1.95 -33.89 -3.88
N LYS A 95 1.04 -34.87 -3.92
CA LYS A 95 1.34 -36.28 -3.63
C LYS A 95 2.32 -36.87 -4.63
N ALA A 96 2.10 -36.63 -5.93
CA ALA A 96 2.98 -37.13 -6.99
C ALA A 96 4.41 -36.57 -6.84
N LEU A 97 4.54 -35.29 -6.48
CA LEU A 97 5.84 -34.65 -6.26
C LEU A 97 6.56 -35.24 -5.05
N PHE A 98 5.87 -35.44 -3.92
CA PHE A 98 6.45 -36.06 -2.72
C PHE A 98 6.88 -37.50 -2.96
N GLU A 99 6.10 -38.26 -3.74
CA GLU A 99 6.44 -39.63 -4.10
C GLU A 99 7.63 -39.69 -5.06
N ALA A 100 7.68 -38.80 -6.06
CA ALA A 100 8.83 -38.67 -6.95
C ALA A 100 10.10 -38.29 -6.17
N ALA A 101 10.03 -37.30 -5.26
CA ALA A 101 11.14 -36.89 -4.41
C ALA A 101 11.61 -38.04 -3.49
N LYS A 102 10.68 -38.79 -2.89
CA LYS A 102 11.03 -39.95 -2.05
C LYS A 102 11.72 -41.06 -2.85
N ARG A 103 11.30 -41.32 -4.08
CA ARG A 103 11.95 -42.33 -4.94
C ARG A 103 13.32 -41.88 -5.43
N TRP A 104 13.53 -40.57 -5.60
CA TRP A 104 14.77 -40.02 -6.16
C TRP A 104 15.83 -39.68 -5.10
N VAL A 105 15.42 -39.27 -3.91
CA VAL A 105 16.32 -38.79 -2.85
C VAL A 105 16.20 -39.66 -1.59
N GLY A 106 15.17 -40.50 -1.48
CA GLY A 106 14.94 -41.32 -0.28
C GLY A 106 15.95 -42.45 -0.05
N TRP A 107 16.85 -42.73 -1.01
CA TRP A 107 17.99 -43.62 -0.78
C TRP A 107 19.15 -42.93 -0.07
N LEU A 108 19.17 -41.58 0.01
CA LEU A 108 20.21 -40.90 0.76
C LEU A 108 20.08 -41.28 2.24
N PRO A 109 21.18 -41.70 2.89
CA PRO A 109 21.16 -42.13 4.29
C PRO A 109 20.86 -40.94 5.20
N GLY A 110 19.57 -40.69 5.45
CA GLY A 110 19.05 -39.54 6.18
C GLY A 110 18.10 -39.96 7.29
N GLY A 111 18.63 -40.62 8.32
CA GLY A 111 17.90 -40.92 9.54
C GLY A 111 18.72 -40.45 10.74
N MET A 112 18.26 -39.41 11.44
CA MET A 112 18.69 -38.89 12.76
C MET A 112 20.20 -38.67 13.03
N ALA A 113 21.13 -39.16 12.20
CA ALA A 113 22.58 -39.10 12.36
C ALA A 113 23.22 -37.98 11.52
N VAL A 114 22.48 -37.38 10.58
CA VAL A 114 22.89 -36.22 9.76
C VAL A 114 22.05 -34.98 10.11
N ALA A 115 21.13 -35.10 11.07
CA ALA A 115 20.24 -34.02 11.49
C ALA A 115 20.74 -33.24 12.73
N THR A 116 21.96 -33.54 13.20
CA THR A 116 22.76 -32.65 14.07
C THR A 116 23.79 -31.98 13.20
#